data_AF-B1ZUI6-F1
#
_entry.id   AF-B1ZUI6-F1
#
_cell.length_a   1.000
_cell.length_b   1.000
_cell.length_c   1.000
_cell.angle_alpha   90.00
_cell.angle_beta   90.00
_cell.angle_gamma   90.00
#
_symmetry.space_group_name_H-M   'P 1'
#
loop_
_entity.id
_entity.type
_entity.pdbx_description
1 polymer ?
#
loop_
_entity_poly.entity_id
_entity_poly.type
_entity_poly.pdbx_seq_one_letter_code
_entity_poly.pdbx_strand_id
1 'polypeptide(L)'
;MLHDLIIGMAGSGGDGIVSAGESLMSAAARDGYYGILTKSFGSQIRGGESSCRFRVATTPVLNPCGALTVAVALNWEDFLRFGSELPVDADTVVIYEQKTGVEPAAIPLSVRPAIVLPAPIEELAKKSAGTLQAKNNVVLGLLAGWFGLGRESILAGIRKKFGKKGAEVLAGNERAFAAGLAYADERPIDPAKRLAPPTSSGGQRRVTDGNEVCAEAALFAGCKFFGGYPITPATEIMQHLQRDIWKHGGSLLQAEDEIAGVAAAIGASFAGVKAMTATSGPGFSLKAEALGLASGVELPLVCVNVQRGGPSTGLPTKSEQADLFAAAFSAHGDSVRPILAPISVEDTFGVTVEAFNIAEEFQTPVIVLSDQEIAQRKDIINPVDTRPFKLVERLKPTAQELEDYTRFRFTESGISPISHPGMKGGSYLAAGIEHNEAGAPTSSGAMHGRMNDKRLHKMNPLKQRRDLFVLEGDATRPSD
;
A
#
# COMPACT_ATOMS: atom_id res chain seq x y z
N MET A 1 -12.33 15.00 26.54
CA MET A 1 -11.75 15.07 25.19
C MET A 1 -11.35 13.67 24.79
N LEU A 2 -11.49 13.34 23.52
CA LEU A 2 -11.14 12.05 22.95
C LEU A 2 -9.64 12.02 22.62
N HIS A 3 -9.02 10.85 22.69
CA HIS A 3 -7.65 10.64 22.23
C HIS A 3 -7.57 9.90 20.89
N ASP A 4 -8.71 9.40 20.43
CA ASP A 4 -8.94 8.65 19.20
C ASP A 4 -10.32 9.03 18.66
N LEU A 5 -10.39 9.33 17.36
CA LEU A 5 -11.60 9.75 16.67
C LEU A 5 -11.69 9.02 15.33
N ILE A 6 -12.75 8.24 15.15
CA ILE A 6 -13.01 7.50 13.91
C ILE A 6 -14.18 8.15 13.17
N ILE A 7 -13.91 8.67 11.97
CA ILE A 7 -14.86 9.39 11.14
C ILE A 7 -15.16 8.54 9.91
N GLY A 8 -16.43 8.18 9.71
CA GLY A 8 -16.90 7.52 8.49
C GLY A 8 -17.78 8.45 7.70
N MET A 9 -17.53 8.57 6.39
CA MET A 9 -18.30 9.44 5.51
C MET A 9 -18.70 8.67 4.26
N ALA A 10 -19.98 8.76 3.87
CA ALA A 10 -20.49 8.19 2.64
C ALA A 10 -21.30 9.20 1.83
N GLY A 11 -21.28 9.03 0.51
CA GLY A 11 -22.04 9.85 -0.43
C GLY A 11 -21.84 9.41 -1.87
N SER A 12 -22.57 10.05 -2.77
CA SER A 12 -22.57 9.69 -4.18
C SER A 12 -21.29 10.18 -4.87
N GLY A 13 -20.94 9.55 -6.00
CA GLY A 13 -19.79 9.95 -6.80
C GLY A 13 -19.85 11.42 -7.21
N GLY A 14 -18.88 12.21 -6.78
CA GLY A 14 -18.84 13.66 -7.02
C GLY A 14 -19.12 14.51 -5.77
N ASP A 15 -19.63 13.92 -4.68
CA ASP A 15 -19.88 14.63 -3.43
C ASP A 15 -18.60 15.03 -2.66
N GLY A 16 -17.44 14.49 -3.08
CA GLY A 16 -16.15 14.90 -2.57
C GLY A 16 -15.82 14.39 -1.17
N ILE A 17 -16.51 13.37 -0.67
CA ILE A 17 -16.27 12.77 0.66
C ILE A 17 -14.87 12.17 0.81
N VAL A 18 -14.37 11.42 -0.17
CA VAL A 18 -12.98 10.91 -0.18
C VAL A 18 -11.99 12.07 -0.15
N SER A 19 -12.28 13.15 -0.91
CA SER A 19 -11.49 14.38 -0.89
C SER A 19 -11.54 15.10 0.46
N ALA A 20 -12.66 15.04 1.19
CA ALA A 20 -12.77 15.56 2.55
C ALA A 20 -11.90 14.73 3.51
N GLY A 21 -11.97 13.40 3.44
CA GLY A 21 -11.14 12.50 4.23
C GLY A 21 -9.64 12.74 4.03
N GLU A 22 -9.19 12.90 2.77
CA GLU A 22 -7.79 13.24 2.47
C GLU A 22 -7.39 14.63 2.99
N SER A 23 -8.33 15.57 3.00
CA SER A 23 -8.08 16.93 3.51
C SER A 23 -7.97 16.93 5.04
N LEU A 24 -8.82 16.16 5.73
CA LEU A 24 -8.71 15.92 7.19
C LEU A 24 -7.39 15.24 7.53
N MET A 25 -7.02 14.20 6.79
CA MET A 25 -5.76 13.48 6.99
C MET A 25 -4.54 14.39 6.79
N SER A 26 -4.54 15.20 5.73
CA SER A 26 -3.45 16.15 5.46
C SER A 26 -3.35 17.23 6.54
N ALA A 27 -4.49 17.72 7.04
CA ALA A 27 -4.51 18.66 8.15
C ALA A 27 -4.01 18.02 9.45
N ALA A 28 -4.47 16.80 9.75
CA ALA A 28 -4.05 16.04 10.91
C ALA A 28 -2.54 15.75 10.91
N ALA A 29 -1.98 15.39 9.75
CA ALA A 29 -0.54 15.16 9.60
C ALA A 29 0.27 16.44 9.85
N ARG A 30 -0.23 17.59 9.37
CA ARG A 30 0.38 18.91 9.61
C ARG A 30 0.35 19.30 11.09
N ASP A 31 -0.72 18.94 11.79
CA ASP A 31 -0.90 19.25 13.20
C ASP A 31 -0.13 18.28 14.12
N GLY A 32 0.40 17.18 13.59
CA GLY A 32 1.19 16.20 14.35
C GLY A 32 0.36 15.06 14.94
N TYR A 33 -0.80 14.74 14.36
CA TYR A 33 -1.60 13.56 14.71
C TYR A 33 -1.16 12.31 13.94
N TYR A 34 -1.52 11.15 14.46
CA TYR A 34 -1.43 9.87 13.74
C TYR A 34 -2.77 9.60 13.09
N GLY A 35 -2.78 8.83 12.00
CA GLY A 35 -4.05 8.47 11.40
C GLY A 35 -3.94 7.52 10.23
N ILE A 36 -5.05 6.85 9.97
CA ILE A 36 -5.24 5.88 8.89
C ILE A 36 -6.51 6.27 8.14
N LEU A 37 -6.41 6.37 6.82
CA LEU A 37 -7.52 6.63 5.93
C LEU A 37 -7.71 5.44 4.99
N THR A 38 -8.84 4.77 5.12
CA THR A 38 -9.31 3.78 4.13
C THR A 38 -10.39 4.38 3.25
N LYS A 39 -10.47 3.87 2.01
CA LYS A 39 -11.39 4.33 0.98
C LYS A 39 -12.08 3.13 0.38
N SER A 40 -13.37 3.28 0.12
CA SER A 40 -14.13 2.29 -0.61
C SER A 40 -14.94 2.95 -1.70
N PHE A 41 -15.04 2.25 -2.82
CA PHE A 41 -15.77 2.68 -3.99
C PHE A 41 -16.74 1.57 -4.37
N GLY A 42 -17.92 1.96 -4.87
CA GLY A 42 -18.82 1.05 -5.55
C GLY A 42 -18.18 0.41 -6.78
N SER A 43 -18.86 -0.55 -7.37
CA SER A 43 -18.37 -1.29 -8.55
C SER A 43 -18.27 -0.44 -9.83
N GLN A 44 -18.73 0.81 -9.80
CA GLN A 44 -18.86 1.69 -10.96
C GLN A 44 -17.71 2.70 -11.04
N ILE A 45 -17.14 2.88 -12.24
CA ILE A 45 -16.03 3.83 -12.47
C ILE A 45 -16.48 5.30 -12.35
N ARG A 46 -17.74 5.62 -12.67
CA ARG A 46 -18.30 6.98 -12.55
C ARG A 46 -19.70 6.94 -11.94
N GLY A 47 -19.96 7.90 -11.05
CA GLY A 47 -21.29 8.13 -10.47
C GLY A 47 -21.70 7.18 -9.34
N GLY A 48 -20.93 6.11 -9.08
CA GLY A 48 -21.20 5.17 -7.99
C GLY A 48 -20.93 5.75 -6.61
N GLU A 49 -21.41 5.04 -5.58
CA GLU A 49 -21.17 5.38 -4.20
C GLU A 49 -19.67 5.39 -3.85
N SER A 50 -19.31 6.27 -2.94
CA SER A 50 -17.98 6.26 -2.33
C SER A 50 -18.13 6.33 -0.82
N SER A 51 -17.11 5.85 -0.12
CA SER A 51 -16.94 6.10 1.29
C SER A 51 -15.48 6.30 1.62
N CYS A 52 -15.26 6.95 2.75
CA CYS A 52 -13.96 6.94 3.38
C CYS A 52 -14.12 6.84 4.88
N ARG A 53 -13.13 6.26 5.51
CA ARG A 53 -13.04 6.10 6.96
C ARG A 53 -11.68 6.61 7.40
N PHE A 54 -11.70 7.63 8.24
CA PHE A 54 -10.50 8.26 8.76
C PHE A 54 -10.45 8.09 10.28
N ARG A 55 -9.46 7.33 10.76
CA ARG A 55 -9.10 7.25 12.18
C ARG A 55 -7.98 8.24 12.43
N VAL A 56 -8.15 9.11 13.43
CA VAL A 56 -7.14 10.09 13.85
C VAL A 56 -6.95 10.03 15.36
N ALA A 57 -5.69 10.02 15.80
CA ALA A 57 -5.37 9.83 17.20
C ALA A 57 -4.15 10.65 17.65
N THR A 58 -4.08 10.87 18.96
CA THR A 58 -2.95 11.53 19.63
C THR A 58 -1.75 10.60 19.83
N THR A 59 -1.93 9.30 19.65
CA THR A 59 -0.92 8.24 19.76
C THR A 59 -0.89 7.40 18.47
N PRO A 60 0.19 6.62 18.21
CA PRO A 60 0.26 5.73 17.06
C PRO A 60 -0.97 4.81 16.94
N VAL A 61 -1.43 4.59 15.71
CA VAL A 61 -2.54 3.69 15.38
C VAL A 61 -2.07 2.68 14.34
N LEU A 62 -2.45 1.41 14.52
CA LEU A 62 -1.96 0.30 13.69
C LEU A 62 -3.02 -0.30 12.76
N ASN A 63 -4.30 0.02 13.01
CA ASN A 63 -5.43 -0.51 12.23
C ASN A 63 -6.56 0.53 12.11
N PRO A 64 -7.42 0.41 11.10
CA PRO A 64 -8.56 1.31 10.94
C PRO A 64 -9.74 0.97 11.88
N CYS A 65 -9.73 -0.18 12.58
CA CYS A 65 -10.88 -0.82 13.25
C CYS A 65 -11.54 -0.01 14.38
N GLY A 66 -12.74 -0.45 14.78
CA GLY A 66 -13.61 0.18 15.80
C GLY A 66 -14.97 0.61 15.23
N ALA A 67 -15.93 0.95 16.09
CA ALA A 67 -17.12 1.66 15.67
C ALA A 67 -16.78 3.11 15.30
N LEU A 68 -17.56 3.72 14.42
CA LEU A 68 -17.40 5.13 14.09
C LEU A 68 -17.69 5.98 15.32
N THR A 69 -16.80 6.90 15.66
CA THR A 69 -17.14 7.98 16.60
C THR A 69 -18.07 8.99 15.94
N VAL A 70 -17.89 9.22 14.64
CA VAL A 70 -18.69 10.14 13.83
C VAL A 70 -19.05 9.49 12.51
N ALA A 71 -20.33 9.50 12.17
CA ALA A 71 -20.83 9.08 10.86
C ALA A 71 -21.39 10.29 10.12
N VAL A 72 -20.98 10.49 8.87
CA VAL A 72 -21.52 11.51 7.97
C VAL A 72 -22.23 10.84 6.79
N ALA A 73 -23.54 10.97 6.73
CA ALA A 73 -24.37 10.42 5.66
C ALA A 73 -24.93 11.55 4.78
N LEU A 74 -24.32 11.77 3.61
CA LEU A 74 -24.89 12.70 2.62
C LEU A 74 -26.08 12.10 1.87
N ASN A 75 -26.10 10.78 1.77
CA ASN A 75 -27.19 9.99 1.22
C ASN A 75 -27.29 8.68 2.04
N TRP A 76 -28.48 8.37 2.56
CA TRP A 76 -28.70 7.18 3.40
C TRP A 76 -28.56 5.86 2.64
N GLU A 77 -29.03 5.80 1.39
CA GLU A 77 -28.90 4.61 0.55
C GLU A 77 -27.43 4.26 0.34
N ASP A 78 -26.62 5.26 -0.05
CA ASP A 78 -25.18 5.08 -0.25
C ASP A 78 -24.46 4.73 1.05
N PHE A 79 -24.82 5.37 2.17
CA PHE A 79 -24.23 5.07 3.48
C PHE A 79 -24.48 3.62 3.90
N LEU A 80 -25.71 3.14 3.75
CA LEU A 80 -26.11 1.79 4.16
C LEU A 80 -25.48 0.70 3.29
N ARG A 81 -25.18 0.98 2.01
CA ARG A 81 -24.50 0.03 1.11
C ARG A 81 -23.13 -0.40 1.61
N PHE A 82 -22.40 0.47 2.33
CA PHE A 82 -21.09 0.13 2.89
C PHE A 82 -21.16 -0.74 4.15
N GLY A 83 -22.34 -0.87 4.77
CA GLY A 83 -22.60 -1.84 5.84
C GLY A 83 -21.50 -1.88 6.91
N SER A 84 -20.85 -3.05 7.05
CA SER A 84 -19.82 -3.32 8.06
C SER A 84 -18.53 -2.50 7.88
N GLU A 85 -18.32 -1.83 6.74
CA GLU A 85 -17.18 -0.94 6.53
C GLU A 85 -17.33 0.37 7.31
N LEU A 86 -18.58 0.78 7.56
CA LEU A 86 -18.96 1.98 8.32
C LEU A 86 -19.80 1.60 9.56
N PRO A 87 -19.23 0.85 10.52
CA PRO A 87 -19.96 0.34 11.67
C PRO A 87 -20.39 1.50 12.59
N VAL A 88 -21.69 1.58 12.87
CA VAL A 88 -22.28 2.57 13.78
C VAL A 88 -22.77 1.86 15.04
N ASP A 89 -22.56 2.48 16.20
CA ASP A 89 -23.08 2.02 17.49
C ASP A 89 -23.91 3.11 18.21
N ALA A 90 -24.23 2.88 19.49
CA ALA A 90 -25.02 3.82 20.28
C ALA A 90 -24.25 5.11 20.66
N ASP A 91 -22.91 5.08 20.66
CA ASP A 91 -22.04 6.18 21.04
C ASP A 91 -21.61 7.06 19.85
N THR A 92 -21.83 6.57 18.63
CA THR A 92 -21.60 7.30 17.38
C THR A 92 -22.42 8.60 17.34
N VAL A 93 -21.78 9.69 16.94
CA VAL A 93 -22.46 10.92 16.55
C VAL A 93 -22.80 10.86 15.07
N VAL A 94 -24.08 10.94 14.73
CA VAL A 94 -24.54 10.89 13.33
C VAL A 94 -24.83 12.29 12.83
N ILE A 95 -24.21 12.66 11.72
CA ILE A 95 -24.45 13.89 10.96
C ILE A 95 -25.01 13.47 9.61
N TYR A 96 -26.12 14.04 9.18
CA TYR A 96 -26.71 13.70 7.89
C TYR A 96 -27.32 14.89 7.17
N GLU A 97 -27.49 14.77 5.86
CA GLU A 97 -28.13 15.79 5.04
C GLU A 97 -29.61 15.95 5.42
N GLN A 98 -29.97 17.12 5.94
CA GLN A 98 -31.32 17.46 6.39
C GLN A 98 -32.36 17.34 5.25
N LYS A 99 -31.95 17.63 4.00
CA LYS A 99 -32.82 17.51 2.82
C LYS A 99 -33.36 16.09 2.58
N THR A 100 -32.75 15.07 3.16
CA THR A 100 -33.29 13.69 3.12
C THR A 100 -34.69 13.59 3.71
N GLY A 101 -35.11 14.55 4.55
CA GLY A 101 -36.45 14.59 5.16
C GLY A 101 -36.68 13.53 6.23
N VAL A 102 -35.64 12.79 6.60
CA VAL A 102 -35.70 11.78 7.66
C VAL A 102 -35.61 12.48 9.01
N GLU A 103 -36.57 12.24 9.89
CA GLU A 103 -36.54 12.75 11.26
C GLU A 103 -35.42 12.08 12.09
N PRO A 104 -34.75 12.78 13.02
CA PRO A 104 -33.64 12.21 13.80
C PRO A 104 -34.00 10.91 14.55
N ALA A 105 -35.24 10.77 15.00
CA ALA A 105 -35.73 9.58 15.69
C ALA A 105 -36.04 8.38 14.74
N ALA A 106 -36.04 8.61 13.43
CA ALA A 106 -36.44 7.67 12.39
C ALA A 106 -35.31 7.37 11.39
N ILE A 107 -34.05 7.68 11.74
CA ILE A 107 -32.91 7.36 10.87
C ILE A 107 -32.84 5.86 10.57
N PRO A 108 -32.47 5.46 9.34
CA PRO A 108 -32.56 4.07 8.89
C PRO A 108 -31.37 3.22 9.36
N LEU A 109 -31.00 3.34 10.63
CA LEU A 109 -29.93 2.54 11.26
C LEU A 109 -30.53 1.47 12.17
N SER A 110 -29.84 0.33 12.27
CA SER A 110 -30.25 -0.77 13.16
C SER A 110 -30.03 -0.45 14.65
N VAL A 111 -29.16 0.52 14.93
CA VAL A 111 -28.87 1.03 16.28
C VAL A 111 -29.46 2.44 16.44
N ARG A 112 -29.67 2.86 17.69
CA ARG A 112 -30.09 4.23 18.04
C ARG A 112 -28.90 5.01 18.61
N PRO A 113 -28.24 5.86 17.82
CA PRO A 113 -27.15 6.69 18.30
C PRO A 113 -27.67 7.76 19.26
N ALA A 114 -26.87 8.09 20.27
CA ALA A 114 -27.25 9.07 21.28
C ALA A 114 -27.36 10.51 20.73
N ILE A 115 -26.61 10.83 19.67
CA ILE A 115 -26.57 12.16 19.06
C ILE A 115 -26.80 12.03 17.56
N VAL A 116 -27.88 12.63 17.07
CA VAL A 116 -28.28 12.63 15.66
C VAL A 116 -28.54 14.08 15.21
N LEU A 117 -27.77 14.56 14.25
CA LEU A 117 -27.69 15.95 13.84
C LEU A 117 -28.04 16.10 12.35
N PRO A 118 -29.28 16.48 12.00
CA PRO A 118 -29.60 16.92 10.65
C PRO A 118 -28.90 18.24 10.37
N ALA A 119 -28.11 18.30 9.30
CA ALA A 119 -27.46 19.53 8.86
C ALA A 119 -27.87 19.85 7.40
N PRO A 120 -28.22 21.10 7.08
CA PRO A 120 -28.63 21.50 5.72
C PRO A 120 -27.40 21.71 4.82
N ILE A 121 -26.61 20.66 4.60
CA ILE A 121 -25.27 20.71 3.99
C ILE A 121 -25.36 21.25 2.55
N GLU A 122 -26.30 20.75 1.76
CA GLU A 122 -26.58 21.23 0.40
C GLU A 122 -26.96 22.71 0.37
N GLU A 123 -27.82 23.14 1.29
CA GLU A 123 -28.31 24.50 1.36
C GLU A 123 -27.19 25.47 1.73
N LEU A 124 -26.40 25.11 2.75
CA LEU A 124 -25.23 25.86 3.18
C LEU A 124 -24.24 26.01 2.02
N ALA A 125 -23.93 24.92 1.31
CA ALA A 125 -23.02 24.94 0.17
C ALA A 125 -23.52 25.84 -0.97
N LYS A 126 -24.82 25.76 -1.31
CA LYS A 126 -25.43 26.63 -2.33
C LYS A 126 -25.41 28.10 -1.92
N LYS A 127 -25.81 28.42 -0.69
CA LYS A 127 -25.88 29.81 -0.20
C LYS A 127 -24.49 30.44 -0.08
N SER A 128 -23.48 29.69 0.36
CA SER A 128 -22.14 30.24 0.62
C SER A 128 -21.24 30.26 -0.61
N ALA A 129 -21.31 29.23 -1.46
CA ALA A 129 -20.38 29.00 -2.57
C ALA A 129 -21.04 29.01 -3.95
N GLY A 130 -22.38 29.04 -4.03
CA GLY A 130 -23.12 28.98 -5.30
C GLY A 130 -23.08 27.60 -5.98
N THR A 131 -22.54 26.56 -5.32
CA THR A 131 -22.35 25.24 -5.93
C THR A 131 -22.50 24.11 -4.92
N LEU A 132 -23.07 22.99 -5.37
CA LEU A 132 -23.15 21.74 -4.60
C LEU A 132 -21.79 21.04 -4.48
N GLN A 133 -20.81 21.39 -5.31
CA GLN A 133 -19.46 20.81 -5.23
C GLN A 133 -18.71 21.24 -3.95
N ALA A 134 -19.23 22.21 -3.20
CA ALA A 134 -18.66 22.68 -1.94
C ALA A 134 -19.25 21.98 -0.70
N LYS A 135 -20.16 20.99 -0.86
CA LYS A 135 -20.72 20.19 0.25
C LYS A 135 -19.64 19.64 1.17
N ASN A 136 -18.58 19.11 0.58
CA ASN A 136 -17.44 18.55 1.30
C ASN A 136 -16.77 19.58 2.24
N ASN A 137 -16.70 20.86 1.84
CA ASN A 137 -16.11 21.91 2.68
C ASN A 137 -17.04 22.34 3.82
N VAL A 138 -18.36 22.30 3.61
CA VAL A 138 -19.34 22.46 4.72
C VAL A 138 -19.15 21.33 5.73
N VAL A 139 -19.05 20.08 5.28
CA VAL A 139 -18.77 18.92 6.16
C VAL A 139 -17.47 19.10 6.93
N LEU A 140 -16.39 19.54 6.27
CA LEU A 140 -15.13 19.86 6.95
C LEU A 140 -15.31 20.93 8.04
N GLY A 141 -16.12 21.96 7.79
CA GLY A 141 -16.45 23.00 8.76
C GLY A 141 -17.20 22.46 9.97
N LEU A 142 -18.21 21.61 9.74
CA LEU A 142 -18.97 20.94 10.81
C LEU A 142 -18.04 20.07 11.69
N LEU A 143 -17.19 19.26 11.05
CA LEU A 143 -16.25 18.38 11.75
C LEU A 143 -15.22 19.17 12.55
N ALA A 144 -14.69 20.27 12.00
CA ALA A 144 -13.77 21.16 12.68
C ALA A 144 -14.42 21.93 13.85
N GLY A 145 -15.71 22.28 13.72
CA GLY A 145 -16.49 22.96 14.74
C GLY A 145 -16.78 22.06 15.95
N TRP A 146 -17.37 20.90 15.69
CA TRP A 146 -17.85 19.97 16.72
C TRP A 146 -16.73 19.12 17.35
N PHE A 147 -15.78 18.62 16.56
CA PHE A 147 -14.76 17.68 17.04
C PHE A 147 -13.37 18.31 17.22
N GLY A 148 -13.22 19.61 16.94
CA GLY A 148 -11.96 20.34 17.18
C GLY A 148 -10.84 19.99 16.20
N LEU A 149 -11.17 19.50 15.00
CA LEU A 149 -10.19 19.14 13.97
C LEU A 149 -9.59 20.38 13.31
N GLY A 150 -8.27 20.36 13.08
CA GLY A 150 -7.39 21.46 12.67
C GLY A 150 -7.98 22.52 11.74
N ARG A 151 -8.67 23.52 12.32
CA ARG A 151 -9.36 24.60 11.59
C ARG A 151 -8.42 25.33 10.62
N GLU A 152 -7.27 25.77 11.12
CA GLU A 152 -6.25 26.49 10.35
C GLU A 152 -5.59 25.60 9.29
N SER A 153 -5.30 24.35 9.63
CA SER A 153 -4.66 23.39 8.73
C SER A 153 -5.57 22.95 7.59
N ILE A 154 -6.89 22.81 7.85
CA ILE A 154 -7.90 22.57 6.81
C ILE A 154 -7.99 23.80 5.88
N LEU A 155 -8.09 25.02 6.42
CA LEU A 155 -8.11 26.26 5.63
C LEU A 155 -6.86 26.40 4.75
N ALA A 156 -5.68 26.11 5.30
CA ALA A 156 -4.45 26.10 4.52
C ALA A 156 -4.49 25.07 3.37
N GLY A 157 -5.09 23.89 3.61
CA GLY A 157 -5.33 22.88 2.59
C GLY A 157 -6.28 23.36 1.48
N ILE A 158 -7.40 24.00 1.85
CA ILE A 158 -8.35 24.61 0.90
C ILE A 158 -7.63 25.65 0.04
N ARG A 159 -6.88 26.57 0.66
CA ARG A 159 -6.09 27.60 -0.05
C ARG A 159 -5.10 26.98 -1.03
N LYS A 160 -4.37 25.93 -0.63
CA LYS A 160 -3.43 25.21 -1.50
C LYS A 160 -4.14 24.53 -2.68
N LYS A 161 -5.27 23.88 -2.45
CA LYS A 161 -6.02 23.11 -3.47
C LYS A 161 -6.69 24.03 -4.50
N PHE A 162 -7.31 25.12 -4.06
CA PHE A 162 -8.14 25.99 -4.90
C PHE A 162 -7.44 27.29 -5.33
N GLY A 163 -6.28 27.64 -4.77
CA GLY A 163 -5.56 28.87 -5.12
C GLY A 163 -5.18 28.98 -6.60
N LYS A 164 -4.97 27.85 -7.28
CA LYS A 164 -4.70 27.79 -8.73
C LYS A 164 -5.95 27.84 -9.61
N LYS A 165 -7.16 27.77 -9.03
CA LYS A 165 -8.44 27.66 -9.75
C LYS A 165 -9.22 28.99 -9.82
N GLY A 166 -8.63 30.09 -9.35
CA GLY A 166 -9.22 31.44 -9.37
C GLY A 166 -9.73 31.89 -8.00
N ALA A 167 -9.68 33.21 -7.77
CA ALA A 167 -9.98 33.82 -6.48
C ALA A 167 -11.43 33.57 -6.00
N GLU A 168 -12.41 33.65 -6.91
CA GLU A 168 -13.83 33.43 -6.54
C GLU A 168 -14.10 31.97 -6.15
N VAL A 169 -13.49 31.01 -6.86
CA VAL A 169 -13.61 29.59 -6.52
C VAL A 169 -13.01 29.33 -5.14
N LEU A 170 -11.84 29.88 -4.84
CA LEU A 170 -11.23 29.77 -3.52
C LEU A 170 -12.13 30.39 -2.44
N ALA A 171 -12.56 31.64 -2.63
CA ALA A 171 -13.40 32.35 -1.67
C ALA A 171 -14.73 31.63 -1.42
N GLY A 172 -15.36 31.07 -2.45
CA GLY A 172 -16.57 30.24 -2.30
C GLY A 172 -16.34 29.01 -1.41
N ASN A 173 -15.22 28.32 -1.58
CA ASN A 173 -14.88 27.16 -0.75
C ASN A 173 -14.52 27.54 0.69
N GLU A 174 -13.84 28.68 0.92
CA GLU A 174 -13.60 29.23 2.26
C GLU A 174 -14.91 29.62 2.95
N ARG A 175 -15.85 30.27 2.23
CA ARG A 175 -17.19 30.60 2.76
C ARG A 175 -17.99 29.35 3.10
N ALA A 176 -17.90 28.27 2.30
CA ALA A 176 -18.55 27.00 2.61
C ALA A 176 -18.02 26.37 3.90
N PHE A 177 -16.70 26.37 4.08
CA PHE A 177 -16.09 25.92 5.34
C PHE A 177 -16.52 26.77 6.54
N ALA A 178 -16.51 28.10 6.39
CA ALA A 178 -16.96 29.03 7.43
C ALA A 178 -18.45 28.85 7.78
N ALA A 179 -19.31 28.57 6.80
CA ALA A 179 -20.73 28.30 7.02
C ALA A 179 -20.94 27.02 7.85
N GLY A 180 -20.14 25.97 7.60
CA GLY A 180 -20.14 24.76 8.42
C GLY A 180 -19.69 25.04 9.86
N LEU A 181 -18.64 25.84 10.05
CA LEU A 181 -18.18 26.25 11.39
C LEU A 181 -19.25 27.02 12.16
N ALA A 182 -19.85 28.04 11.54
CA ALA A 182 -20.89 28.85 12.16
C ALA A 182 -22.10 28.00 12.56
N TYR A 183 -22.53 27.09 11.69
CA TYR A 183 -23.63 26.17 11.98
C TYR A 183 -23.34 25.28 13.20
N ALA A 184 -22.10 24.79 13.32
CA ALA A 184 -21.67 23.98 14.44
C ALA A 184 -21.56 24.78 15.75
N ASP A 185 -21.06 26.02 15.68
CA ASP A 185 -20.92 26.90 16.85
C ASP A 185 -22.30 27.34 17.40
N GLU A 186 -23.31 27.52 16.55
CA GLU A 186 -24.70 27.78 16.96
C GLU A 186 -25.39 26.56 17.63
N ARG A 187 -24.86 25.35 17.39
CA ARG A 187 -25.44 24.07 17.85
C ARG A 187 -24.37 23.23 18.53
N PRO A 188 -23.86 23.66 19.70
CA PRO A 188 -22.76 22.98 20.36
C PRO A 188 -23.18 21.57 20.80
N ILE A 189 -22.27 20.63 20.63
CA ILE A 189 -22.32 19.31 21.27
C ILE A 189 -21.37 19.29 22.47
N ASP A 190 -21.43 18.21 23.26
CA ASP A 190 -20.54 18.01 24.41
C ASP A 190 -19.05 18.22 24.01
N PRO A 191 -18.35 19.21 24.60
CA PRO A 191 -16.93 19.45 24.36
C PRO A 191 -16.04 18.23 24.65
N ALA A 192 -16.51 17.27 25.46
CA ALA A 192 -15.80 16.02 25.71
C ALA A 192 -15.58 15.19 24.43
N LYS A 193 -16.42 15.38 23.40
CA LYS A 193 -16.31 14.74 22.07
C LYS A 193 -15.22 15.35 21.18
N ARG A 194 -14.58 16.45 21.57
CA ARG A 194 -13.45 17.02 20.83
C ARG A 194 -12.20 16.16 20.95
N LEU A 195 -11.45 16.03 19.87
CA LEU A 195 -10.13 15.40 19.88
C LEU A 195 -9.15 16.28 20.67
N ALA A 196 -8.43 15.66 21.59
CA ALA A 196 -7.37 16.30 22.36
C ALA A 196 -6.22 16.71 21.41
N PRO A 197 -5.49 17.79 21.69
CA PRO A 197 -4.32 18.16 20.90
C PRO A 197 -3.27 17.04 20.88
N PRO A 198 -2.45 16.94 19.82
CA PRO A 198 -1.45 15.88 19.71
C PRO A 198 -0.37 16.06 20.77
N THR A 199 0.15 14.94 21.28
CA THR A 199 1.15 14.90 22.36
C THR A 199 2.53 15.35 21.90
N SER A 200 2.83 15.26 20.60
CA SER A 200 4.09 15.71 20.03
C SER A 200 3.88 16.94 19.14
N SER A 201 4.41 18.09 19.55
CA SER A 201 4.57 19.25 18.68
C SER A 201 5.95 19.18 18.01
N GLY A 202 6.06 18.88 16.71
CA GLY A 202 7.28 19.24 15.97
C GLY A 202 7.86 18.33 14.89
N GLY A 203 7.18 17.28 14.43
CA GLY A 203 7.62 16.53 13.25
C GLY A 203 6.70 16.80 12.06
N GLN A 204 7.22 17.21 10.90
CA GLN A 204 6.46 17.11 9.65
C GLN A 204 6.23 15.62 9.37
N ARG A 205 5.03 15.13 9.67
CA ARG A 205 4.62 13.77 9.31
C ARG A 205 4.23 13.72 7.85
N ARG A 206 4.42 12.56 7.26
CA ARG A 206 4.11 12.32 5.85
C ARG A 206 2.83 11.51 5.75
N VAL A 207 1.98 11.90 4.81
CA VAL A 207 0.87 11.06 4.33
C VAL A 207 1.38 10.25 3.14
N THR A 208 1.24 8.94 3.19
CA THR A 208 1.63 8.02 2.11
C THR A 208 0.80 6.74 2.17
N ASP A 209 0.97 5.84 1.21
CA ASP A 209 0.34 4.51 1.15
C ASP A 209 1.39 3.42 0.88
N GLY A 210 1.03 2.15 1.07
CA GLY A 210 1.97 1.04 0.94
C GLY A 210 2.53 0.88 -0.48
N ASN A 211 1.73 1.16 -1.51
CA ASN A 211 2.19 1.11 -2.89
C ASN A 211 3.27 2.17 -3.18
N GLU A 212 3.08 3.40 -2.71
CA GLU A 212 4.09 4.46 -2.81
C GLU A 212 5.36 4.08 -2.06
N VAL A 213 5.23 3.63 -0.80
CA VAL A 213 6.38 3.23 0.02
C VAL A 213 7.17 2.08 -0.61
N CYS A 214 6.48 1.08 -1.16
CA CYS A 214 7.11 -0.03 -1.88
C CYS A 214 7.92 0.46 -3.09
N ALA A 215 7.38 1.39 -3.88
CA ALA A 215 8.09 1.96 -5.02
C ALA A 215 9.33 2.76 -4.58
N GLU A 216 9.22 3.56 -3.53
CA GLU A 216 10.34 4.33 -2.97
C GLU A 216 11.44 3.42 -2.42
N ALA A 217 11.06 2.37 -1.69
CA ALA A 217 11.98 1.37 -1.17
C ALA A 217 12.70 0.63 -2.29
N ALA A 218 12.01 0.30 -3.38
CA ALA A 218 12.64 -0.30 -4.56
C ALA A 218 13.68 0.63 -5.20
N LEU A 219 13.35 1.91 -5.37
CA LEU A 219 14.30 2.91 -5.89
C LEU A 219 15.50 3.07 -4.96
N PHE A 220 15.26 3.13 -3.65
CA PHE A 220 16.31 3.18 -2.63
C PHE A 220 17.21 1.94 -2.67
N ALA A 221 16.63 0.75 -2.82
CA ALA A 221 17.36 -0.52 -2.92
C ALA A 221 18.22 -0.64 -4.20
N GLY A 222 18.07 0.30 -5.13
CA GLY A 222 18.85 0.35 -6.37
C GLY A 222 18.15 -0.31 -7.56
N CYS A 223 16.84 -0.56 -7.49
CA CYS A 223 16.07 -1.08 -8.62
C CYS A 223 16.22 -0.17 -9.85
N LYS A 224 16.61 -0.75 -10.99
CA LYS A 224 16.77 -0.06 -12.27
C LYS A 224 15.80 -0.55 -13.34
N PHE A 225 15.02 -1.59 -13.07
CA PHE A 225 14.05 -2.08 -14.04
C PHE A 225 12.76 -2.56 -13.38
N PHE A 226 11.62 -2.09 -13.91
CA PHE A 226 10.31 -2.66 -13.60
C PHE A 226 9.68 -3.21 -14.88
N GLY A 227 9.20 -4.45 -14.83
CA GLY A 227 8.37 -5.03 -15.88
C GLY A 227 7.06 -5.55 -15.30
N GLY A 228 5.91 -5.13 -15.83
CA GLY A 228 4.62 -5.56 -15.29
C GLY A 228 3.41 -5.16 -16.12
N TYR A 229 2.24 -5.58 -15.66
CA TYR A 229 0.94 -5.30 -16.27
C TYR A 229 0.02 -4.63 -15.23
N PRO A 230 -0.81 -3.63 -15.61
CA PRO A 230 -1.71 -2.98 -14.67
C PRO A 230 -2.75 -3.96 -14.11
N ILE A 231 -2.77 -4.12 -12.78
CA ILE A 231 -3.78 -4.91 -12.07
C ILE A 231 -4.06 -4.28 -10.71
N THR A 232 -5.33 -4.10 -10.34
CA THR A 232 -5.71 -3.65 -8.99
C THR A 232 -5.36 -4.74 -7.98
N PRO A 233 -4.78 -4.43 -6.81
CA PRO A 233 -4.41 -3.12 -6.27
C PRO A 233 -2.91 -2.77 -6.42
N ALA A 234 -2.19 -3.37 -7.37
CA ALA A 234 -0.73 -3.21 -7.54
C ALA A 234 -0.33 -2.13 -8.57
N THR A 235 -1.28 -1.61 -9.35
CA THR A 235 -1.03 -0.66 -10.46
C THR A 235 -0.28 0.58 -10.00
N GLU A 236 -0.57 1.07 -8.79
CA GLU A 236 0.01 2.28 -8.26
C GLU A 236 1.53 2.15 -8.07
N ILE A 237 2.07 0.96 -7.71
CA ILE A 237 3.53 0.73 -7.67
C ILE A 237 4.17 1.07 -9.02
N MET A 238 3.56 0.59 -10.12
CA MET A 238 4.00 0.89 -11.47
C MET A 238 3.91 2.39 -11.78
N GLN A 239 2.84 3.07 -11.37
CA GLN A 239 2.66 4.52 -11.58
C GLN A 239 3.71 5.36 -10.83
N HIS A 240 4.01 4.99 -9.58
CA HIS A 240 5.06 5.64 -8.78
C HIS A 240 6.43 5.44 -9.42
N LEU A 241 6.76 4.21 -9.85
CA LEU A 241 8.01 3.94 -10.56
C LEU A 241 8.08 4.64 -11.92
N GLN A 242 6.99 4.70 -12.68
CA GLN A 242 6.94 5.39 -13.98
C GLN A 242 7.33 6.87 -13.83
N ARG A 243 6.92 7.51 -12.73
CA ARG A 243 7.23 8.91 -12.44
C ARG A 243 8.71 9.12 -12.08
N ASP A 244 9.33 8.18 -11.37
CA ASP A 244 10.59 8.42 -10.66
C ASP A 244 11.77 7.55 -11.12
N ILE A 245 11.58 6.33 -11.64
CA ILE A 245 12.67 5.37 -11.93
C ILE A 245 13.74 5.89 -12.91
N TRP A 246 13.34 6.68 -13.90
CA TRP A 246 14.24 7.28 -14.88
C TRP A 246 15.19 8.31 -14.25
N LYS A 247 14.79 8.96 -13.15
CA LYS A 247 15.64 9.87 -12.37
C LYS A 247 16.77 9.13 -11.68
N HIS A 248 16.61 7.82 -11.49
CA HIS A 248 17.60 6.92 -10.94
C HIS A 248 18.32 6.13 -12.04
N GLY A 249 18.20 6.50 -13.32
CA GLY A 249 18.86 5.81 -14.44
C GLY A 249 18.30 4.42 -14.74
N GLY A 250 17.06 4.16 -14.32
CA GLY A 250 16.34 2.93 -14.65
C GLY A 250 15.25 3.14 -15.71
N SER A 251 14.60 2.04 -16.07
CA SER A 251 13.54 1.99 -17.09
C SER A 251 12.35 1.18 -16.60
N LEU A 252 11.17 1.44 -17.18
CA LEU A 252 9.95 0.72 -16.88
C LEU A 252 9.30 0.23 -18.18
N LEU A 253 8.83 -1.02 -18.17
CA LEU A 253 8.02 -1.61 -19.21
C LEU A 253 6.63 -1.95 -18.66
N GLN A 254 5.62 -1.23 -19.15
CA GLN A 254 4.25 -1.72 -19.09
C GLN A 254 4.08 -2.70 -20.23
N ALA A 255 4.03 -3.99 -19.90
CA ALA A 255 3.90 -5.07 -20.87
C ALA A 255 2.43 -5.28 -21.29
N GLU A 256 2.24 -6.15 -22.27
CA GLU A 256 0.96 -6.60 -22.80
C GLU A 256 0.21 -7.54 -21.84
N ASP A 257 0.94 -8.27 -21.00
CA ASP A 257 0.43 -9.19 -19.98
C ASP A 257 1.46 -9.43 -18.85
N GLU A 258 1.07 -10.19 -17.83
CA GLU A 258 1.93 -10.52 -16.71
C GLU A 258 3.14 -11.40 -17.06
N ILE A 259 3.04 -12.22 -18.10
CA ILE A 259 4.08 -13.15 -18.56
C ILE A 259 5.22 -12.34 -19.20
N ALA A 260 4.89 -11.50 -20.17
CA ALA A 260 5.83 -10.58 -20.82
C ALA A 260 6.49 -9.64 -19.79
N GLY A 261 5.70 -9.13 -18.84
CA GLY A 261 6.22 -8.26 -17.77
C GLY A 261 7.27 -8.93 -16.89
N VAL A 262 7.02 -10.16 -16.41
CA VAL A 262 8.01 -10.88 -15.57
C VAL A 262 9.20 -11.37 -16.39
N ALA A 263 8.98 -11.81 -17.64
CA ALA A 263 10.06 -12.25 -18.53
C ALA A 263 11.04 -11.10 -18.81
N ALA A 264 10.54 -9.89 -19.06
CA ALA A 264 11.36 -8.70 -19.23
C ALA A 264 12.16 -8.37 -17.94
N ALA A 265 11.53 -8.48 -16.77
CA ALA A 265 12.20 -8.24 -15.50
C ALA A 265 13.32 -9.26 -15.21
N ILE A 266 13.11 -10.54 -15.56
CA ILE A 266 14.14 -11.58 -15.50
C ILE A 266 15.28 -11.26 -16.48
N GLY A 267 14.96 -10.83 -17.70
CA GLY A 267 15.97 -10.39 -18.67
C GLY A 267 16.81 -9.21 -18.18
N ALA A 268 16.20 -8.25 -17.49
CA ALA A 268 16.92 -7.15 -16.85
C ALA A 268 17.82 -7.64 -15.70
N SER A 269 17.35 -8.60 -14.90
CA SER A 269 18.19 -9.24 -13.88
C SER A 269 19.40 -9.95 -14.50
N PHE A 270 19.20 -10.72 -15.57
CA PHE A 270 20.29 -11.33 -16.34
C PHE A 270 21.28 -10.29 -16.90
N ALA A 271 20.78 -9.11 -17.29
CA ALA A 271 21.60 -7.97 -17.71
C ALA A 271 22.42 -7.31 -16.57
N GLY A 272 22.26 -7.78 -15.32
CA GLY A 272 23.08 -7.37 -14.18
C GLY A 272 22.49 -6.23 -13.35
N VAL A 273 21.21 -5.88 -13.53
CA VAL A 273 20.54 -4.85 -12.72
C VAL A 273 19.53 -5.44 -11.75
N LYS A 274 19.29 -4.73 -10.64
CA LYS A 274 18.18 -5.04 -9.73
C LYS A 274 16.86 -4.76 -10.44
N ALA A 275 16.02 -5.77 -10.54
CA ALA A 275 14.76 -5.70 -11.25
C ALA A 275 13.60 -6.17 -10.37
N MET A 276 12.39 -5.69 -10.69
CA MET A 276 11.19 -6.12 -10.00
C MET A 276 9.97 -6.21 -10.93
N THR A 277 8.95 -6.89 -10.43
CA THR A 277 7.59 -6.90 -10.97
C THR A 277 6.58 -6.75 -9.82
N ALA A 278 5.40 -6.22 -10.09
CA ALA A 278 4.30 -6.15 -9.13
C ALA A 278 3.01 -6.68 -9.77
N THR A 279 2.18 -7.35 -8.98
CA THR A 279 0.97 -8.04 -9.45
C THR A 279 -0.01 -8.32 -8.29
N SER A 280 -1.08 -9.06 -8.57
CA SER A 280 -2.00 -9.63 -7.58
C SER A 280 -2.29 -11.11 -7.94
N GLY A 281 -3.07 -11.84 -7.14
CA GLY A 281 -3.30 -13.30 -7.27
C GLY A 281 -3.46 -13.85 -8.70
N PRO A 282 -4.32 -13.27 -9.58
CA PRO A 282 -4.46 -13.74 -10.96
C PRO A 282 -3.16 -13.63 -11.77
N GLY A 283 -2.51 -12.47 -11.69
CA GLY A 283 -1.27 -12.22 -12.40
C GLY A 283 -0.08 -12.98 -11.81
N PHE A 284 -0.08 -13.20 -10.49
CA PHE A 284 0.90 -14.08 -9.83
C PHE A 284 0.84 -15.51 -10.37
N SER A 285 -0.38 -16.04 -10.59
CA SER A 285 -0.58 -17.36 -11.19
C SER A 285 0.05 -17.48 -12.59
N LEU A 286 -0.05 -16.42 -13.42
CA LEU A 286 0.56 -16.37 -14.75
C LEU A 286 2.10 -16.28 -14.71
N LYS A 287 2.67 -15.68 -13.65
CA LYS A 287 4.12 -15.53 -13.49
C LYS A 287 4.82 -16.80 -13.00
N ALA A 288 4.08 -17.79 -12.51
CA ALA A 288 4.63 -18.96 -11.82
C ALA A 288 5.71 -19.71 -12.65
N GLU A 289 5.49 -19.91 -13.94
CA GLU A 289 6.47 -20.57 -14.82
C GLU A 289 7.78 -19.78 -14.92
N ALA A 290 7.69 -18.48 -15.18
CA ALA A 290 8.86 -17.62 -15.32
C ALA A 290 9.62 -17.44 -13.99
N LEU A 291 8.91 -17.42 -12.85
CA LEU A 291 9.55 -17.47 -11.53
C LEU A 291 10.27 -18.80 -11.31
N GLY A 292 9.76 -19.91 -11.87
CA GLY A 292 10.46 -21.20 -11.93
C GLY A 292 11.78 -21.09 -12.68
N LEU A 293 11.77 -20.50 -13.88
CA LEU A 293 12.97 -20.23 -14.66
C LEU A 293 14.00 -19.43 -13.85
N ALA A 294 13.61 -18.29 -13.27
CA ALA A 294 14.52 -17.44 -12.50
C ALA A 294 15.11 -18.16 -11.27
N SER A 295 14.36 -19.07 -10.65
CA SER A 295 14.86 -19.89 -9.54
C SER A 295 15.88 -20.93 -10.02
N GLY A 296 15.59 -21.59 -11.15
CA GLY A 296 16.47 -22.59 -11.75
C GLY A 296 17.80 -22.03 -12.27
N VAL A 297 17.77 -20.84 -12.88
CA VAL A 297 18.98 -20.14 -13.38
C VAL A 297 19.60 -19.16 -12.37
N GLU A 298 19.10 -19.18 -11.13
CA GLU A 298 19.63 -18.40 -10.00
C GLU A 298 19.71 -16.90 -10.30
N LEU A 299 18.62 -16.30 -10.77
CA LEU A 299 18.54 -14.87 -11.04
C LEU A 299 17.79 -14.14 -9.91
N PRO A 300 18.36 -13.05 -9.35
CA PRO A 300 17.69 -12.24 -8.34
C PRO A 300 16.52 -11.46 -8.94
N LEU A 301 15.37 -11.49 -8.28
CA LEU A 301 14.19 -10.75 -8.72
C LEU A 301 13.27 -10.50 -7.53
N VAL A 302 12.70 -9.30 -7.40
CA VAL A 302 11.62 -9.06 -6.44
C VAL A 302 10.27 -9.10 -7.15
N CYS A 303 9.36 -9.95 -6.68
CA CYS A 303 7.98 -10.03 -7.14
C CYS A 303 7.04 -9.62 -6.02
N VAL A 304 6.41 -8.45 -6.14
CA VAL A 304 5.40 -7.99 -5.17
C VAL A 304 4.05 -8.55 -5.59
N ASN A 305 3.46 -9.40 -4.75
CA ASN A 305 2.07 -9.83 -4.88
C ASN A 305 1.23 -9.03 -3.88
N VAL A 306 0.48 -8.05 -4.37
CA VAL A 306 -0.47 -7.30 -3.56
C VAL A 306 -1.79 -8.06 -3.57
N GLN A 307 -2.01 -8.83 -2.51
CA GLN A 307 -3.12 -9.77 -2.40
C GLN A 307 -4.48 -9.05 -2.37
N ARG A 308 -5.50 -9.69 -2.91
CA ARG A 308 -6.89 -9.22 -2.93
C ARG A 308 -7.83 -10.42 -2.87
N GLY A 309 -9.12 -10.19 -2.62
CA GLY A 309 -10.10 -11.28 -2.52
C GLY A 309 -10.09 -12.20 -3.74
N GLY A 310 -9.89 -13.50 -3.52
CA GLY A 310 -9.95 -14.56 -4.53
C GLY A 310 -11.23 -15.42 -4.41
N PRO A 311 -11.28 -16.59 -5.07
CA PRO A 311 -10.40 -17.07 -6.14
C PRO A 311 -10.73 -16.45 -7.51
N SER A 312 -9.92 -16.74 -8.53
CA SER A 312 -10.07 -16.20 -9.89
C SER A 312 -10.07 -14.66 -9.87
N THR A 313 -10.98 -13.98 -10.58
CA THR A 313 -11.11 -12.52 -10.50
C THR A 313 -11.36 -12.03 -9.08
N GLY A 314 -12.16 -12.80 -8.33
CA GLY A 314 -12.55 -12.55 -6.94
C GLY A 314 -13.16 -11.17 -6.71
N LEU A 315 -12.66 -10.47 -5.67
CA LEU A 315 -13.07 -9.13 -5.24
C LEU A 315 -11.89 -8.16 -5.41
N PRO A 316 -11.70 -7.55 -6.60
CA PRO A 316 -10.49 -6.78 -6.90
C PRO A 316 -10.19 -5.61 -5.96
N THR A 317 -11.21 -5.09 -5.29
CA THR A 317 -11.16 -3.91 -4.42
C THR A 317 -11.25 -4.26 -2.94
N LYS A 318 -11.19 -5.54 -2.57
CA LYS A 318 -11.25 -6.00 -1.17
C LYS A 318 -9.97 -6.73 -0.80
N SER A 319 -9.52 -6.48 0.43
CA SER A 319 -8.35 -7.15 1.00
C SER A 319 -8.67 -8.58 1.41
N GLU A 320 -7.72 -9.46 1.14
CA GLU A 320 -7.69 -10.86 1.57
C GLU A 320 -6.23 -11.33 1.51
N GLN A 321 -5.82 -12.20 2.43
CA GLN A 321 -4.46 -12.73 2.53
C GLN A 321 -4.43 -14.23 2.20
N ALA A 322 -5.03 -14.62 1.06
CA ALA A 322 -5.24 -16.01 0.69
C ALA A 322 -4.18 -16.58 -0.29
N ASP A 323 -3.16 -15.81 -0.66
CA ASP A 323 -2.19 -16.23 -1.69
C ASP A 323 -0.95 -16.93 -1.11
N LEU A 324 -0.85 -17.14 0.21
CA LEU A 324 0.35 -17.71 0.84
C LEU A 324 0.76 -19.07 0.22
N PHE A 325 -0.19 -19.97 0.02
CA PHE A 325 0.10 -21.28 -0.59
C PHE A 325 0.44 -21.17 -2.07
N ALA A 326 -0.22 -20.26 -2.80
CA ALA A 326 0.16 -19.98 -4.18
C ALA A 326 1.61 -19.47 -4.24
N ALA A 327 2.00 -18.56 -3.34
CA ALA A 327 3.37 -18.05 -3.26
C ALA A 327 4.38 -19.14 -2.88
N ALA A 328 4.10 -19.92 -1.83
CA ALA A 328 4.99 -20.94 -1.28
C ALA A 328 5.17 -22.15 -2.21
N PHE A 329 4.13 -22.54 -2.94
CA PHE A 329 4.10 -23.74 -3.77
C PHE A 329 3.91 -23.43 -5.26
N SER A 330 4.33 -22.23 -5.70
CA SER A 330 4.32 -21.84 -7.12
C SER A 330 5.49 -22.42 -7.90
N ALA A 331 5.25 -22.60 -9.21
CA ALA A 331 6.14 -23.28 -10.16
C ALA A 331 6.20 -24.80 -9.96
N HIS A 332 6.48 -25.50 -11.04
CA HIS A 332 6.64 -26.96 -11.04
C HIS A 332 8.05 -27.35 -10.57
N GLY A 333 8.17 -28.55 -9.98
CA GLY A 333 9.41 -29.05 -9.40
C GLY A 333 9.73 -28.45 -8.02
N ASP A 334 10.91 -28.77 -7.49
CA ASP A 334 11.37 -28.32 -6.17
C ASP A 334 11.91 -26.88 -6.22
N SER A 335 11.01 -25.90 -6.27
CA SER A 335 11.36 -24.48 -6.35
C SER A 335 10.99 -23.73 -5.06
N VAL A 336 11.96 -23.54 -4.16
CA VAL A 336 11.78 -22.79 -2.91
C VAL A 336 12.21 -21.34 -3.07
N ARG A 337 11.41 -20.41 -2.52
CA ARG A 337 11.67 -18.96 -2.55
C ARG A 337 11.46 -18.33 -1.18
N PRO A 338 12.26 -17.32 -0.79
CA PRO A 338 11.94 -16.49 0.36
C PRO A 338 10.66 -15.69 0.14
N ILE A 339 9.84 -15.59 1.18
CA ILE A 339 8.58 -14.85 1.18
C ILE A 339 8.58 -13.91 2.39
N LEU A 340 8.30 -12.64 2.15
CA LEU A 340 8.20 -11.61 3.20
C LEU A 340 6.81 -10.97 3.12
N ALA A 341 6.28 -10.49 4.24
CA ALA A 341 5.00 -9.78 4.29
C ALA A 341 5.12 -8.58 5.23
N PRO A 342 4.88 -7.34 4.77
CA PRO A 342 4.87 -6.19 5.66
C PRO A 342 3.61 -6.19 6.54
N ILE A 343 3.74 -5.65 7.76
CA ILE A 343 2.61 -5.54 8.69
C ILE A 343 1.95 -4.15 8.68
N SER A 344 2.53 -3.18 7.98
CA SER A 344 2.03 -1.82 7.88
C SER A 344 2.59 -1.07 6.66
N VAL A 345 2.03 0.11 6.39
CA VAL A 345 2.56 1.05 5.37
C VAL A 345 4.01 1.44 5.69
N GLU A 346 4.32 1.72 6.96
CA GLU A 346 5.69 2.09 7.38
C GLU A 346 6.68 0.92 7.22
N ASP A 347 6.26 -0.28 7.62
CA ASP A 347 7.07 -1.51 7.55
C ASP A 347 7.36 -1.95 6.11
N THR A 348 6.50 -1.57 5.15
CA THR A 348 6.67 -1.86 3.73
C THR A 348 8.04 -1.40 3.21
N PHE A 349 8.59 -0.29 3.72
CA PHE A 349 9.88 0.18 3.26
C PHE A 349 11.00 -0.83 3.57
N GLY A 350 11.10 -1.24 4.83
CA GLY A 350 12.14 -2.16 5.27
C GLY A 350 12.01 -3.53 4.65
N VAL A 351 10.79 -4.05 4.56
CA VAL A 351 10.50 -5.34 3.92
C VAL A 351 10.88 -5.35 2.44
N THR A 352 10.55 -4.30 1.69
CA THR A 352 10.93 -4.22 0.28
C THR A 352 12.44 -4.10 0.09
N VAL A 353 13.15 -3.30 0.91
CA VAL A 353 14.62 -3.21 0.84
C VAL A 353 15.25 -4.56 1.14
N GLU A 354 14.79 -5.24 2.19
CA GLU A 354 15.31 -6.56 2.55
C GLU A 354 15.00 -7.62 1.49
N ALA A 355 13.84 -7.53 0.83
CA ALA A 355 13.53 -8.41 -0.29
C ALA A 355 14.57 -8.31 -1.42
N PHE A 356 15.03 -7.09 -1.75
CA PHE A 356 16.11 -6.90 -2.71
C PHE A 356 17.45 -7.42 -2.18
N ASN A 357 17.77 -7.18 -0.90
CA ASN A 357 19.01 -7.68 -0.31
C ASN A 357 19.08 -9.22 -0.38
N ILE A 358 18.01 -9.90 0.05
CA ILE A 358 17.89 -11.36 0.01
C ILE A 358 17.96 -11.85 -1.44
N ALA A 359 17.26 -11.19 -2.36
CA ALA A 359 17.28 -11.59 -3.77
C ALA A 359 18.71 -11.56 -4.32
N GLU A 360 19.42 -10.44 -4.12
CA GLU A 360 20.78 -10.22 -4.62
C GLU A 360 21.83 -11.11 -3.94
N GLU A 361 21.75 -11.26 -2.61
CA GLU A 361 22.67 -12.09 -1.82
C GLU A 361 22.57 -13.56 -2.21
N PHE A 362 21.35 -14.09 -2.25
CA PHE A 362 21.09 -15.51 -2.47
C PHE A 362 20.79 -15.86 -3.93
N GLN A 363 20.82 -14.87 -4.83
CA GLN A 363 20.59 -15.03 -6.27
C GLN A 363 19.33 -15.84 -6.57
N THR A 364 18.21 -15.39 -6.01
CA THR A 364 16.92 -16.09 -6.11
C THR A 364 15.76 -15.09 -6.20
N PRO A 365 14.63 -15.46 -6.81
CA PRO A 365 13.42 -14.65 -6.70
C PRO A 365 12.92 -14.58 -5.25
N VAL A 366 12.51 -13.39 -4.82
CA VAL A 366 11.88 -13.14 -3.53
C VAL A 366 10.47 -12.60 -3.75
N ILE A 367 9.51 -13.15 -3.00
CA ILE A 367 8.11 -12.72 -3.06
C ILE A 367 7.82 -11.81 -1.88
N VAL A 368 7.21 -10.65 -2.14
CA VAL A 368 6.64 -9.79 -1.10
C VAL A 368 5.13 -9.91 -1.16
N LEU A 369 4.53 -10.47 -0.11
CA LEU A 369 3.09 -10.58 0.08
C LEU A 369 2.57 -9.34 0.81
N SER A 370 2.20 -8.31 0.06
CA SER A 370 1.37 -7.21 0.58
C SER A 370 -0.12 -7.58 0.41
N ASP A 371 -1.02 -6.67 0.74
CA ASP A 371 -2.45 -6.84 0.56
C ASP A 371 -3.11 -5.51 0.18
N GLN A 372 -4.34 -5.57 -0.34
CA GLN A 372 -5.08 -4.40 -0.80
C GLN A 372 -5.23 -3.34 0.29
N GLU A 373 -5.35 -3.73 1.56
CA GLU A 373 -5.51 -2.80 2.67
C GLU A 373 -4.21 -2.03 2.90
N ILE A 374 -3.07 -2.69 3.14
CA ILE A 374 -1.77 -2.04 3.33
C ILE A 374 -1.38 -1.21 2.09
N ALA A 375 -1.61 -1.76 0.89
CA ALA A 375 -1.19 -1.13 -0.35
C ALA A 375 -1.90 0.18 -0.66
N GLN A 376 -3.21 0.29 -0.38
CA GLN A 376 -4.03 1.43 -0.79
C GLN A 376 -4.56 2.28 0.38
N ARG A 377 -4.49 1.81 1.63
CA ARG A 377 -4.76 2.69 2.79
C ARG A 377 -3.67 3.74 2.89
N LYS A 378 -4.06 4.93 3.34
CA LYS A 378 -3.10 6.00 3.61
C LYS A 378 -2.83 6.07 5.11
N ASP A 379 -1.55 6.09 5.48
CA ASP A 379 -1.11 6.24 6.87
C ASP A 379 -0.39 7.60 7.04
N ILE A 380 -0.53 8.20 8.22
CA ILE A 380 0.30 9.32 8.67
C ILE A 380 1.51 8.73 9.39
N ILE A 381 2.63 8.65 8.70
CA ILE A 381 3.86 8.05 9.22
C ILE A 381 4.93 9.10 9.48
N ASN A 382 5.93 8.72 10.27
CA ASN A 382 7.16 9.49 10.34
C ASN A 382 7.91 9.38 9.00
N PRO A 383 8.68 10.40 8.61
CA PRO A 383 9.63 10.24 7.51
C PRO A 383 10.52 9.01 7.75
N VAL A 384 10.66 8.17 6.74
CA VAL A 384 11.48 6.96 6.81
C VAL A 384 12.94 7.34 7.07
N ASP A 385 13.53 6.81 8.13
CA ASP A 385 14.97 6.92 8.36
C ASP A 385 15.71 5.88 7.53
N THR A 386 16.40 6.34 6.48
CA THR A 386 17.09 5.45 5.54
C THR A 386 18.48 5.01 6.01
N ARG A 387 19.05 5.64 7.04
CA ARG A 387 20.42 5.39 7.52
C ARG A 387 20.68 3.96 8.03
N PRO A 388 19.72 3.27 8.68
CA PRO A 388 19.93 1.92 9.17
C PRO A 388 20.02 0.87 8.05
N PHE A 389 19.47 1.16 6.87
CA PHE A 389 19.38 0.19 5.78
C PHE A 389 20.70 0.05 5.04
N LYS A 390 21.21 -1.18 4.99
CA LYS A 390 22.36 -1.55 4.16
C LYS A 390 21.86 -2.15 2.86
N LEU A 391 22.51 -1.80 1.76
CA LEU A 391 22.22 -2.35 0.45
C LEU A 391 23.22 -3.46 0.12
N VAL A 392 22.70 -4.61 -0.29
CA VAL A 392 23.49 -5.75 -0.75
C VAL A 392 23.50 -5.78 -2.28
N GLU A 393 24.67 -6.07 -2.84
CA GLU A 393 24.87 -6.31 -4.27
C GLU A 393 25.19 -7.79 -4.49
N ARG A 394 24.73 -8.34 -5.61
CA ARG A 394 25.06 -9.73 -5.97
C ARG A 394 26.57 -9.97 -6.06
N LEU A 395 27.00 -11.16 -5.66
CA LEU A 395 28.38 -11.61 -5.79
C LEU A 395 28.81 -11.65 -7.25
N LYS A 396 29.83 -10.86 -7.62
CA LYS A 396 30.41 -10.81 -8.98
C LYS A 396 31.72 -11.60 -9.04
N PRO A 397 32.06 -12.19 -10.19
CA PRO A 397 33.32 -12.91 -10.34
C PRO A 397 34.51 -11.95 -10.26
N THR A 398 35.58 -12.43 -9.66
CA THR A 398 36.91 -11.79 -9.67
C THR A 398 37.57 -11.91 -11.05
N ALA A 399 38.63 -11.15 -11.28
CA ALA A 399 39.39 -11.23 -12.53
C ALA A 399 39.94 -12.64 -12.80
N GLN A 400 40.34 -13.36 -11.75
CA GLN A 400 40.85 -14.73 -11.87
C GLN A 400 39.73 -15.73 -12.19
N GLU A 401 38.55 -15.59 -11.57
CA GLU A 401 37.39 -16.43 -11.88
C GLU A 401 36.89 -16.23 -13.32
N LEU A 402 37.19 -15.08 -13.94
CA LEU A 402 36.86 -14.79 -15.34
C LEU A 402 37.79 -15.48 -16.36
N GLU A 403 38.92 -16.05 -15.93
CA GLU A 403 39.82 -16.80 -16.82
C GLU A 403 39.23 -18.17 -17.19
N ASP A 404 38.50 -18.79 -16.26
CA ASP A 404 37.79 -20.08 -16.42
C ASP A 404 36.43 -20.01 -15.72
N TYR A 405 35.55 -19.17 -16.28
CA TYR A 405 34.28 -18.84 -15.66
C TYR A 405 33.23 -19.94 -15.83
N THR A 406 32.60 -20.30 -14.70
CA THR A 406 31.52 -21.28 -14.62
C THR A 406 30.38 -20.70 -13.78
N ARG A 407 29.25 -20.35 -14.41
CA ARG A 407 28.14 -19.63 -13.75
C ARG A 407 27.59 -20.35 -12.52
N PHE A 408 27.47 -21.67 -12.58
CA PHE A 408 26.77 -22.48 -11.58
C PHE A 408 27.76 -23.31 -10.74
N ARG A 409 28.97 -22.78 -10.52
CA ARG A 409 30.02 -23.43 -9.73
C ARG A 409 29.52 -23.91 -8.36
N PHE A 410 29.86 -25.12 -7.96
CA PHE A 410 29.67 -25.56 -6.59
C PHE A 410 30.62 -24.81 -5.65
N THR A 411 30.05 -24.09 -4.70
CA THR A 411 30.77 -23.37 -3.65
C THR A 411 30.29 -23.84 -2.29
N GLU A 412 31.07 -23.59 -1.24
CA GLU A 412 30.69 -23.95 0.14
C GLU A 412 29.37 -23.29 0.56
N SER A 413 29.13 -22.04 0.17
CA SER A 413 27.89 -21.32 0.44
C SER A 413 26.75 -21.69 -0.51
N GLY A 414 27.01 -22.42 -1.60
CA GLY A 414 26.07 -22.64 -2.70
C GLY A 414 25.83 -21.41 -3.60
N ILE A 415 26.42 -20.25 -3.29
CA ILE A 415 26.31 -19.02 -4.06
C ILE A 415 27.48 -18.97 -5.06
N SER A 416 27.16 -18.96 -6.35
CA SER A 416 28.15 -18.87 -7.44
C SER A 416 28.25 -17.42 -7.93
N PRO A 417 29.45 -16.85 -8.14
CA PRO A 417 29.56 -15.51 -8.70
C PRO A 417 28.83 -15.37 -10.04
N ILE A 418 28.07 -14.30 -10.21
CA ILE A 418 27.26 -14.04 -11.41
C ILE A 418 27.86 -12.89 -12.25
N SER A 419 28.14 -13.19 -13.51
CA SER A 419 28.51 -12.21 -14.54
C SER A 419 27.26 -11.59 -15.20
N HIS A 420 27.48 -10.61 -16.06
CA HIS A 420 26.45 -10.00 -16.90
C HIS A 420 26.94 -9.86 -18.35
N PRO A 421 26.02 -9.77 -19.33
CA PRO A 421 26.36 -9.41 -20.70
C PRO A 421 27.28 -8.19 -20.79
N GLY A 422 28.31 -8.29 -21.65
CA GLY A 422 29.35 -7.27 -21.80
C GLY A 422 30.56 -7.43 -20.86
N MET A 423 30.51 -8.30 -19.84
CA MET A 423 31.67 -8.63 -19.00
C MET A 423 32.61 -9.58 -19.74
N LYS A 424 33.84 -9.13 -20.04
CA LYS A 424 34.87 -9.95 -20.71
C LYS A 424 35.21 -11.20 -19.89
N GLY A 425 35.18 -12.37 -20.53
CA GLY A 425 35.43 -13.67 -19.87
C GLY A 425 34.24 -14.25 -19.11
N GLY A 426 33.14 -13.49 -18.95
CA GLY A 426 31.98 -13.88 -18.16
C GLY A 426 30.84 -14.50 -18.96
N SER A 427 31.10 -15.10 -20.12
CA SER A 427 30.03 -15.66 -20.95
C SER A 427 29.42 -16.91 -20.30
N TYR A 428 28.10 -17.01 -20.28
CA TYR A 428 27.38 -18.20 -19.84
C TYR A 428 26.00 -18.30 -20.49
N LEU A 429 25.41 -19.49 -20.42
CA LEU A 429 24.04 -19.76 -20.81
C LEU A 429 23.17 -19.91 -19.56
N ALA A 430 22.07 -19.16 -19.51
CA ALA A 430 20.99 -19.34 -18.54
C ALA A 430 19.80 -19.98 -19.25
N ALA A 431 19.66 -21.29 -19.15
CA ALA A 431 18.56 -22.04 -19.76
C ALA A 431 17.71 -22.73 -18.69
N GLY A 432 16.40 -22.85 -18.93
CA GLY A 432 15.48 -23.51 -17.99
C GLY A 432 15.64 -25.03 -17.87
N ILE A 433 16.47 -25.64 -18.72
CA ILE A 433 16.84 -27.06 -18.61
C ILE A 433 17.88 -27.24 -17.49
N GLU A 434 17.84 -28.38 -16.80
CA GLU A 434 18.86 -28.71 -15.81
C GLU A 434 20.25 -28.72 -16.43
N HIS A 435 21.25 -28.31 -15.65
CA HIS A 435 22.58 -28.02 -16.15
C HIS A 435 23.69 -28.45 -15.20
N ASN A 436 24.91 -28.54 -15.73
CA ASN A 436 26.13 -28.65 -14.94
C ASN A 436 26.68 -27.26 -14.53
N GLU A 437 27.85 -27.21 -13.89
CA GLU A 437 28.47 -25.95 -13.40
C GLU A 437 28.70 -24.90 -14.50
N ALA A 438 28.89 -25.33 -15.75
CA ALA A 438 29.10 -24.45 -16.91
C ALA A 438 27.78 -23.94 -17.53
N GLY A 439 26.62 -24.46 -17.10
CA GLY A 439 25.32 -24.15 -17.71
C GLY A 439 24.97 -25.04 -18.91
N ALA A 440 25.74 -26.10 -19.16
CA ALA A 440 25.46 -27.03 -20.25
C ALA A 440 24.35 -28.02 -19.84
N PRO A 441 23.37 -28.30 -20.73
CA PRO A 441 22.26 -29.19 -20.41
C PRO A 441 22.69 -30.59 -19.95
N THR A 442 21.97 -31.17 -18.99
CA THR A 442 22.23 -32.52 -18.49
C THR A 442 20.96 -33.26 -18.10
N SER A 443 20.95 -34.58 -18.29
CA SER A 443 19.90 -35.51 -17.83
C SER A 443 20.37 -36.41 -16.68
N SER A 444 21.54 -36.14 -16.10
CA SER A 444 22.10 -36.93 -15.01
C SER A 444 21.33 -36.70 -13.72
N GLY A 445 20.71 -37.75 -13.17
CA GLY A 445 20.02 -37.68 -11.87
C GLY A 445 20.96 -37.29 -10.71
N ALA A 446 22.23 -37.71 -10.77
CA ALA A 446 23.22 -37.32 -9.76
C ALA A 446 23.57 -35.82 -9.84
N MET A 447 23.64 -35.24 -11.05
CA MET A 447 23.87 -33.80 -11.20
C MET A 447 22.63 -33.01 -10.77
N HIS A 448 21.43 -33.47 -11.15
CA HIS A 448 20.16 -32.87 -10.74
C HIS A 448 20.05 -32.76 -9.21
N GLY A 449 20.31 -33.86 -8.50
CA GLY A 449 20.30 -33.87 -7.02
C GLY A 449 21.28 -32.84 -6.44
N ARG A 450 22.53 -32.81 -6.93
CA ARG A 450 23.55 -31.86 -6.46
C ARG A 450 23.18 -30.40 -6.75
N MET A 451 22.60 -30.11 -7.90
CA MET A 451 22.19 -28.75 -8.25
C MET A 451 20.97 -28.29 -7.46
N ASN A 452 20.00 -29.18 -7.19
CA ASN A 452 18.90 -28.89 -6.25
C ASN A 452 19.44 -28.59 -4.85
N ASP A 453 20.33 -29.44 -4.33
CA ASP A 453 20.94 -29.24 -3.01
C ASP A 453 21.67 -27.90 -2.95
N LYS A 454 22.45 -27.53 -3.97
CA LYS A 454 23.11 -26.22 -4.08
C LYS A 454 22.10 -25.07 -4.00
N ARG A 455 21.06 -25.10 -4.84
CA ARG A 455 20.03 -24.05 -4.93
C ARG A 455 19.25 -23.88 -3.63
N LEU A 456 19.03 -24.95 -2.87
CA LEU A 456 18.39 -24.91 -1.56
C LEU A 456 19.37 -24.49 -0.45
N HIS A 457 20.59 -25.03 -0.47
CA HIS A 457 21.59 -24.83 0.56
C HIS A 457 21.95 -23.36 0.73
N LYS A 458 22.04 -22.60 -0.37
CA LYS A 458 22.38 -21.17 -0.31
C LYS A 458 21.45 -20.35 0.59
N MET A 459 20.19 -20.75 0.74
CA MET A 459 19.21 -20.06 1.56
C MET A 459 19.19 -20.51 3.03
N ASN A 460 19.99 -21.50 3.42
CA ASN A 460 20.04 -21.97 4.81
C ASN A 460 20.31 -20.88 5.87
N PRO A 461 21.15 -19.86 5.61
CA PRO A 461 21.36 -18.77 6.57
C PRO A 461 20.07 -18.04 6.97
N LEU A 462 19.07 -17.96 6.08
CA LEU A 462 17.78 -17.30 6.36
C LEU A 462 17.02 -17.97 7.52
N LYS A 463 17.22 -19.27 7.77
CA LYS A 463 16.61 -19.99 8.89
C LYS A 463 17.01 -19.43 10.26
N GLN A 464 18.15 -18.73 10.31
CA GLN A 464 18.74 -18.16 11.53
C GLN A 464 18.59 -16.63 11.63
N ARG A 465 18.01 -15.97 10.62
CA ARG A 465 17.79 -14.51 10.60
C ARG A 465 16.66 -14.09 11.53
N ARG A 466 16.96 -14.03 12.84
CA ARG A 466 16.01 -13.56 13.89
C ARG A 466 15.85 -12.05 13.94
N ASP A 467 16.74 -11.32 13.29
CA ASP A 467 16.69 -9.87 13.13
C ASP A 467 15.58 -9.40 12.19
N LEU A 468 14.96 -10.30 11.44
CA LEU A 468 13.92 -10.01 10.44
C LEU A 468 12.50 -9.97 10.99
N PHE A 469 12.28 -10.39 12.23
CA PHE A 469 10.94 -10.44 12.81
C PHE A 469 10.99 -10.29 14.33
N VAL A 470 9.98 -9.62 14.88
CA VAL A 470 9.74 -9.60 16.32
C VAL A 470 8.71 -10.69 16.62
N LEU A 471 9.04 -11.60 17.54
CA LEU A 471 8.08 -12.56 18.07
C LEU A 471 7.32 -11.90 19.21
N GLU A 472 6.12 -11.41 18.93
CA GLU A 472 5.20 -10.88 19.94
C GLU A 472 4.19 -11.96 20.35
N GLY A 473 4.00 -12.15 21.66
CA GLY A 473 3.08 -13.15 22.22
C GLY A 473 3.77 -14.17 23.13
N ASP A 474 2.97 -15.06 23.71
CA ASP A 474 3.47 -16.14 24.58
C ASP A 474 4.05 -17.27 23.72
N ALA A 475 5.38 -17.48 23.82
CA ALA A 475 6.12 -18.51 23.10
C ALA A 475 5.67 -19.95 23.42
N THR A 476 4.82 -20.15 24.44
CA THR A 476 4.30 -21.45 24.86
C THR A 476 2.88 -21.74 24.38
N ARG A 477 2.18 -20.78 23.74
CA ARG A 477 0.89 -21.08 23.13
C ARG A 477 1.11 -21.93 21.87
N PRO A 478 0.38 -23.05 21.72
CA PRO A 478 0.30 -23.74 20.44
C PRO A 478 -0.13 -22.73 19.37
N SER A 479 0.51 -22.76 18.21
CA SER A 479 -0.05 -22.12 17.01
C SER A 479 -1.35 -22.85 16.68
N ASP A 480 -2.48 -22.24 17.05
CA ASP A 480 -3.83 -22.72 16.72
C ASP A 480 -4.08 -22.68 15.20
#